data_AF-A0A845BIX0-F1
#
_entry.id   AF-A0A845BIX0-F1
#
_cell.length_a   1.000
_cell.length_b   1.000
_cell.length_c   1.000
_cell.angle_alpha   90.00
_cell.angle_beta   90.00
_cell.angle_gamma   90.00
#
_symmetry.space_group_name_H-M   'P 1'
#
loop_
_entity.id
_entity.type
_entity.pdbx_description
1 polymer ?
#
loop_
_entity_poly.entity_id
_entity_poly.type
_entity_poly.pdbx_seq_one_letter_code
_entity_poly.pdbx_strand_id
1 'polypeptide(L)'
;MGGKTAKHQTDSSGNRMVMIMDNYFSPSTGLFYSAKLFGARRIMVPDPAWQCPLIEKTTQRPLVEGEDPATIAAYYGDALVGWEALDDVLVITHKEPGDSVTPPLVEIDNPECRLPADAVPVPEQRYRELQAAQSQGLQIGQDEHGNPVAMTQPEPSLAAIKASLSAAITAERDRREAIGFPYHGRVLDSNPLSVQRITAAALGAQAAVATGQVFTVDWTCADNSVLTLDAPAVIGMPLALAQHAAALHAHARTLKAAVDAATYKTALAAIDIQSGWPEL
;
A
#
# COMPACT_ATOMS: atom_id res chain seq x y z
N MET A 1 31.97 13.04 24.56
CA MET A 1 32.99 13.73 23.73
C MET A 1 33.28 12.86 22.52
N GLY A 2 33.23 13.42 21.31
CA GLY A 2 33.57 12.70 20.08
C GLY A 2 32.55 12.83 18.95
N GLY A 3 31.96 14.03 18.74
CA GLY A 3 31.21 14.31 17.52
C GLY A 3 32.17 14.35 16.33
N LYS A 4 32.16 13.30 15.50
CA LYS A 4 32.87 13.29 14.22
C LYS A 4 32.08 14.17 13.25
N THR A 5 32.60 15.38 13.06
CA THR A 5 32.22 16.33 12.02
C THR A 5 32.25 15.65 10.66
N ALA A 6 31.12 15.72 9.95
CA ALA A 6 30.96 15.26 8.59
C ALA A 6 31.92 16.06 7.69
N LYS A 7 32.98 15.39 7.20
CA LYS A 7 33.93 15.99 6.25
C LYS A 7 33.18 16.34 4.97
N HIS A 8 33.23 17.62 4.62
CA HIS A 8 32.70 18.15 3.37
C HIS A 8 33.62 17.68 2.24
N GLN A 9 33.08 16.93 1.28
CA GLN A 9 33.80 16.47 0.11
C GLN A 9 33.32 17.30 -1.09
N THR A 10 34.20 18.13 -1.61
CA THR A 10 33.98 18.97 -2.80
C THR A 10 34.35 18.21 -4.06
N ASP A 11 33.59 18.36 -5.14
CA ASP A 11 34.02 17.90 -6.47
C ASP A 11 35.10 18.82 -7.06
N SER A 12 35.70 18.39 -8.16
CA SER A 12 36.81 19.06 -8.87
C SER A 12 36.44 20.42 -9.49
N SER A 13 35.20 20.87 -9.36
CA SER A 13 34.65 22.12 -9.92
C SER A 13 34.26 23.14 -8.86
N GLY A 14 34.44 22.84 -7.56
CA GLY A 14 34.16 23.77 -6.47
C GLY A 14 32.67 24.01 -6.21
N ASN A 15 31.77 23.26 -6.86
CA ASN A 15 30.34 23.34 -6.60
C ASN A 15 29.99 22.52 -5.37
N ARG A 16 29.14 23.08 -4.50
CA ARG A 16 28.59 22.31 -3.36
C ARG A 16 27.80 21.14 -3.93
N MET A 17 28.28 19.93 -3.70
CA MET A 17 27.52 18.72 -3.96
C MET A 17 26.35 18.70 -2.97
N VAL A 18 25.19 19.20 -3.40
CA VAL A 18 23.94 19.09 -2.65
C VAL A 18 23.69 17.60 -2.50
N MET A 19 23.82 17.08 -1.27
CA MET A 19 23.42 15.72 -0.96
C MET A 19 21.91 15.63 -1.15
N ILE A 20 21.48 15.30 -2.37
CA ILE A 20 20.06 15.09 -2.69
C ILE A 20 19.66 13.86 -1.89
N MET A 21 18.89 14.07 -0.82
CA MET A 21 18.36 12.99 -0.02
C MET A 21 17.27 12.31 -0.84
N ASP A 22 17.45 11.04 -1.17
CA ASP A 22 16.51 10.31 -2.01
C ASP A 22 15.32 9.74 -1.23
N ASN A 23 15.48 9.50 0.08
CA ASN A 23 14.48 8.86 0.93
C ASN A 23 13.93 9.82 1.98
N TYR A 24 12.63 9.72 2.25
CA TYR A 24 11.92 10.52 3.23
C TYR A 24 10.96 9.64 4.03
N PHE A 25 10.60 10.06 5.23
CA PHE A 25 9.59 9.43 6.07
C PHE A 25 8.58 10.48 6.53
N SER A 26 7.29 10.19 6.43
CA SER A 26 6.23 11.10 6.88
C SER A 26 5.61 10.60 8.18
N PRO A 27 5.75 11.35 9.29
CA PRO A 27 5.15 11.04 10.59
C PRO A 27 3.63 10.82 10.53
N SER A 28 2.92 11.67 9.78
CA SER A 28 1.45 11.61 9.70
C SER A 28 0.93 10.35 8.99
N THR A 29 1.69 9.84 8.03
CA THR A 29 1.28 8.65 7.25
C THR A 29 1.94 7.37 7.75
N GLY A 30 3.07 7.47 8.45
CA GLY A 30 3.90 6.33 8.86
C GLY A 30 4.60 5.64 7.69
N LEU A 31 4.74 6.30 6.53
CA LEU A 31 5.26 5.70 5.30
C LEU A 31 6.57 6.35 4.83
N PHE A 32 7.34 5.58 4.06
CA PHE A 32 8.51 6.08 3.33
C PHE A 32 8.14 6.58 1.94
N TYR A 33 8.80 7.65 1.52
CA TYR A 33 8.65 8.29 0.22
C TYR A 33 10.03 8.44 -0.43
N SER A 34 10.05 8.53 -1.76
CA SER A 34 11.29 8.81 -2.50
C SER A 34 11.15 10.03 -3.38
N ALA A 35 12.16 10.92 -3.36
CA ALA A 35 12.23 12.06 -4.27
C ALA A 35 12.24 11.64 -5.75
N LYS A 36 12.68 10.41 -6.07
CA LYS A 36 12.65 9.89 -7.46
C LYS A 36 11.24 9.67 -7.98
N LEU A 37 10.30 9.29 -7.11
CA LEU A 37 8.91 8.99 -7.48
C LEU A 37 7.98 10.20 -7.24
N PHE A 38 8.26 10.95 -6.18
CA PHE A 38 7.41 12.05 -5.71
C PHE A 38 7.97 13.44 -6.02
N GLY A 39 9.12 13.53 -6.69
CA GLY A 39 9.83 14.78 -6.95
C GLY A 39 10.67 15.23 -5.75
N ALA A 40 11.84 15.80 -6.03
CA ALA A 40 12.66 16.45 -5.01
C ALA A 40 12.00 17.75 -4.55
N ARG A 41 12.25 18.19 -3.31
CA ARG A 41 11.72 19.47 -2.77
C ARG A 41 12.24 20.69 -3.54
N ARG A 42 13.48 20.62 -4.00
CA ARG A 42 14.18 21.68 -4.72
C ARG A 42 14.69 21.15 -6.06
N ILE A 43 14.74 22.00 -7.06
CA ILE A 43 15.31 21.71 -8.39
C ILE A 43 16.24 22.83 -8.82
N MET A 44 17.26 22.48 -9.60
CA MET A 44 18.13 23.46 -10.24
C MET A 44 17.55 23.85 -11.59
N VAL A 45 17.32 25.13 -11.81
CA VAL A 45 16.84 25.67 -13.09
C VAL A 45 17.77 26.80 -13.55
N PRO A 46 17.87 27.07 -14.87
CA PRO A 46 18.46 28.31 -15.35
C PRO A 46 17.82 29.50 -14.64
N ASP A 47 18.63 30.43 -14.16
CA ASP A 47 18.14 31.62 -13.45
C ASP A 47 17.10 32.35 -14.30
N PRO A 48 15.83 32.39 -13.89
CA PRO A 48 14.77 33.02 -14.68
C PRO A 48 14.92 34.54 -14.74
N ALA A 49 15.69 35.14 -13.84
CA ALA A 49 16.00 36.56 -13.84
C ALA A 49 17.27 36.90 -14.63
N TRP A 50 18.02 35.90 -15.10
CA TRP A 50 19.28 36.13 -15.79
C TRP A 50 19.06 36.72 -17.18
N GLN A 51 19.81 37.77 -17.46
CA GLN A 51 19.90 38.39 -18.78
C GLN A 51 21.28 38.13 -19.35
N CYS A 52 21.34 37.70 -20.62
CA CYS A 52 22.62 37.42 -21.26
C CYS A 52 23.44 38.72 -21.35
N PRO A 53 24.69 38.75 -20.84
CA PRO A 53 25.53 39.92 -20.96
C PRO A 53 25.85 40.15 -22.43
N LEU A 54 25.62 41.39 -22.88
CA LEU A 54 26.00 41.83 -24.21
C LEU A 54 27.48 42.20 -24.21
N ILE A 55 28.22 41.73 -25.22
CA ILE A 55 29.59 42.13 -25.51
C ILE A 55 29.61 43.03 -26.74
N GLU A 56 30.58 43.93 -26.80
CA GLU A 56 30.84 44.68 -28.02
C GLU A 56 31.65 43.82 -28.98
N LYS A 57 31.16 43.67 -30.21
CA LYS A 57 31.86 42.98 -31.27
C LYS A 57 32.07 43.92 -32.43
N THR A 58 33.31 43.98 -32.90
CA THR A 58 33.66 44.72 -34.10
C THR A 58 33.73 43.76 -35.28
N THR A 59 32.93 44.03 -36.30
CA THR A 59 32.93 43.32 -37.57
C THR A 59 33.32 44.26 -38.70
N GLN A 60 33.84 43.70 -39.79
CA GLN A 60 34.24 44.47 -40.96
C GLN A 60 33.63 43.83 -42.20
N ARG A 61 33.07 44.66 -43.09
CA ARG A 61 32.56 44.21 -44.39
C ARG A 61 32.82 45.26 -45.47
N PRO A 62 32.78 44.90 -46.76
CA PRO A 62 32.87 45.89 -47.83
C PRO A 62 31.77 46.95 -47.72
N LEU A 63 32.13 48.21 -47.94
CA LEU A 63 31.19 49.33 -48.02
C LEU A 63 30.41 49.23 -49.33
N VAL A 64 29.08 49.26 -49.24
CA VAL A 64 28.20 49.18 -50.41
C VAL A 64 27.87 50.59 -50.90
N GLU A 65 27.93 50.80 -52.21
CA GLU A 65 27.60 52.09 -52.83
C GLU A 65 26.16 52.52 -52.49
N GLY A 66 26.00 53.70 -51.89
CA GLY A 66 24.71 54.24 -51.46
C GLY A 66 24.26 53.86 -50.04
N GLU A 67 25.07 53.12 -49.29
CA GLU A 67 24.80 52.84 -47.87
C GLU A 67 25.10 54.08 -47.01
N ASP A 68 24.06 54.61 -46.35
CA ASP A 68 24.16 55.82 -45.53
C ASP A 68 24.16 55.51 -44.02
N PRO A 69 24.60 56.46 -43.17
CA PRO A 69 24.60 56.30 -41.72
C PRO A 69 23.26 55.90 -41.12
N ALA A 70 22.16 56.37 -41.72
CA ALA A 70 20.81 56.13 -41.26
C ALA A 70 20.40 54.66 -41.47
N THR A 71 20.84 54.05 -42.56
CA THR A 71 20.59 52.65 -42.90
C THR A 71 21.30 51.70 -41.93
N ILE A 72 22.56 52.01 -41.59
CA ILE A 72 23.35 51.23 -40.61
C ILE A 72 22.72 51.33 -39.22
N ALA A 73 22.33 52.55 -38.80
CA ALA A 73 21.63 52.77 -37.53
C ALA A 73 20.27 52.07 -37.48
N ALA A 74 19.51 52.04 -38.58
CA ALA A 74 18.23 51.36 -38.64
C ALA A 74 18.34 49.83 -38.52
N TYR A 75 19.41 49.22 -39.07
CA TYR A 75 19.61 47.78 -39.02
C TYR A 75 20.01 47.28 -37.61
N TYR A 76 20.98 47.94 -36.97
CA TYR A 76 21.48 47.53 -35.65
C TYR A 76 20.65 48.12 -34.50
N GLY A 77 19.89 49.20 -34.73
CA GLY A 77 19.07 49.85 -33.72
C GLY A 77 19.86 50.18 -32.45
N ASP A 78 19.28 49.86 -31.29
CA ASP A 78 19.88 50.09 -29.97
C ASP A 78 21.15 49.26 -29.70
N ALA A 79 21.43 48.25 -30.53
CA ALA A 79 22.66 47.46 -30.42
C ALA A 79 23.87 48.16 -31.05
N LEU A 80 23.69 49.20 -31.88
CA LEU A 80 24.82 49.89 -32.52
C LEU A 80 25.60 50.71 -31.49
N VAL A 81 26.91 50.45 -31.40
CA VAL A 81 27.83 51.23 -30.56
C VAL A 81 28.53 52.29 -31.38
N GLY A 82 28.97 51.94 -32.59
CA GLY A 82 29.63 52.85 -33.50
C GLY A 82 29.90 52.20 -34.84
N TRP A 83 30.15 53.03 -35.84
CA TRP A 83 30.55 52.59 -37.17
C TRP A 83 31.53 53.60 -37.77
N GLU A 84 32.42 53.12 -38.63
CA GLU A 84 33.38 53.95 -39.34
C GLU A 84 33.56 53.41 -40.77
N ALA A 85 33.53 54.30 -41.76
CA ALA A 85 33.85 53.96 -43.14
C ALA A 85 35.32 54.32 -43.41
N LEU A 86 36.12 53.31 -43.72
CA LEU A 86 37.54 53.41 -44.04
C LEU A 86 37.75 52.89 -45.46
N ASP A 87 37.95 53.81 -46.40
CA ASP A 87 38.02 53.51 -47.84
C ASP A 87 36.81 52.66 -48.29
N ASP A 88 37.04 51.43 -48.79
CA ASP A 88 36.01 50.49 -49.27
C ASP A 88 35.52 49.53 -48.17
N VAL A 89 35.83 49.78 -46.89
CA VAL A 89 35.47 48.90 -45.76
C VAL A 89 34.65 49.65 -44.72
N LEU A 90 33.53 49.04 -44.33
CA LEU A 90 32.71 49.46 -43.22
C LEU A 90 33.08 48.64 -41.97
N VAL A 91 33.54 49.32 -40.93
CA VAL A 91 33.80 48.77 -39.60
C VAL A 91 32.59 49.07 -38.71
N ILE A 92 31.99 48.05 -38.11
CA ILE A 92 30.79 48.18 -37.27
C ILE A 92 31.08 47.56 -35.92
N THR A 93 30.86 48.33 -34.85
CA THR A 93 30.84 47.83 -33.48
C THR A 93 29.40 47.79 -33.01
N HIS A 94 28.90 46.60 -32.69
CA HIS A 94 27.57 46.38 -32.15
C HIS A 94 27.60 45.50 -30.90
N LYS A 95 26.57 45.61 -30.07
CA LYS A 95 26.34 44.77 -28.90
C LYS A 95 25.64 43.49 -29.32
N GLU A 96 26.23 42.35 -29.00
CA GLU A 96 25.59 41.05 -29.19
C GLU A 96 25.75 40.16 -27.95
N PRO A 97 24.90 39.16 -27.73
CA PRO A 97 25.11 38.18 -26.68
C PRO A 97 26.50 37.54 -26.81
N GLY A 98 27.24 37.42 -25.71
CA GLY A 98 28.54 36.76 -25.75
C GLY A 98 28.43 35.29 -26.19
N ASP A 99 29.36 34.84 -27.03
CA ASP A 99 29.42 33.44 -27.46
C ASP A 99 29.63 32.52 -26.24
N SER A 100 28.84 31.44 -26.15
CA SER A 100 28.93 30.39 -25.12
C SER A 100 28.61 30.78 -23.68
N VAL A 101 27.87 31.89 -23.44
CA VAL A 101 27.43 32.21 -22.07
C VAL A 101 26.19 31.39 -21.69
N THR A 102 26.36 30.43 -20.80
CA THR A 102 25.25 29.66 -20.20
C THR A 102 24.70 30.38 -18.97
N PRO A 103 23.37 30.47 -18.79
CA PRO A 103 22.79 31.04 -17.58
C PRO A 103 23.27 30.26 -16.34
N PRO A 104 23.54 30.95 -15.22
CA PRO A 104 23.81 30.28 -13.96
C PRO A 104 22.57 29.47 -13.54
N LEU A 105 22.80 28.31 -12.93
CA LEU A 105 21.72 27.53 -12.34
C LEU A 105 21.42 28.06 -10.93
N VAL A 106 20.14 28.26 -10.63
CA VAL A 106 19.64 28.62 -9.30
C VAL A 106 18.76 27.52 -8.76
N GLU A 107 18.80 27.34 -7.44
CA GLU A 107 17.97 26.38 -6.74
C GLU A 107 16.61 27.01 -6.41
N ILE A 108 15.53 26.43 -6.92
CA ILE A 108 14.15 26.87 -6.64
C ILE A 108 13.34 25.76 -5.97
N ASP A 109 12.24 26.14 -5.32
CA ASP A 109 11.23 25.16 -4.89
C ASP A 109 10.62 24.46 -6.10
N ASN A 110 10.50 23.15 -6.02
CA ASN A 110 9.93 22.35 -7.10
C ASN A 110 8.39 22.40 -7.01
N PRO A 111 7.69 23.05 -7.95
CA PRO A 111 6.23 23.11 -7.92
C PRO A 111 5.57 21.74 -8.12
N GLU A 112 6.28 20.79 -8.72
CA GLU A 112 5.80 19.41 -8.96
C GLU A 112 6.12 18.45 -7.79
N CYS A 113 6.66 18.94 -6.67
CA CYS A 113 6.96 18.13 -5.50
C CYS A 113 5.68 17.63 -4.82
N ARG A 114 5.54 16.32 -4.71
CA ARG A 114 4.40 15.61 -4.09
C ARG A 114 4.78 14.90 -2.79
N LEU A 115 5.96 15.18 -2.24
CA LEU A 115 6.32 14.70 -0.91
C LEU A 115 5.39 15.35 0.13
N PRO A 116 4.92 14.60 1.15
CA PRO A 116 4.19 15.18 2.26
C PRO A 116 4.97 16.34 2.90
N ALA A 117 4.25 17.38 3.35
CA ALA A 117 4.88 18.55 3.94
C ALA A 117 5.73 18.19 5.17
N ASP A 118 5.24 17.25 5.98
CA ASP A 118 5.88 16.72 7.19
C ASP A 118 6.98 15.68 6.92
N ALA A 119 7.22 15.31 5.66
CA ALA A 119 8.18 14.27 5.33
C ALA A 119 9.62 14.70 5.65
N VAL A 120 10.24 14.02 6.62
CA VAL A 120 11.61 14.25 7.06
C VAL A 120 12.60 13.46 6.21
N PRO A 121 13.76 14.04 5.84
CA PRO A 121 14.77 13.35 5.05
C PRO A 121 15.41 12.21 5.86
N VAL A 122 15.53 11.04 5.24
CA VAL A 122 16.13 9.85 5.85
C VAL A 122 17.41 9.48 5.09
N PRO A 123 18.58 9.50 5.75
CA PRO A 123 19.83 9.06 5.13
C PRO A 123 19.74 7.62 4.60
N GLU A 124 20.36 7.35 3.44
CA GLU A 124 20.36 6.02 2.80
C GLU A 124 20.76 4.89 3.76
N GLN A 125 21.81 5.10 4.55
CA GLN A 125 22.25 4.13 5.55
C GLN A 125 21.16 3.84 6.60
N ARG A 126 20.47 4.88 7.08
CA ARG A 126 19.37 4.75 8.04
C ARG A 126 18.16 4.06 7.42
N TYR A 127 17.83 4.38 6.17
CA TYR A 127 16.75 3.72 5.43
C TYR A 127 17.02 2.21 5.28
N ARG A 128 18.26 1.81 4.99
CA ARG A 128 18.66 0.38 4.92
C ARG A 128 18.56 -0.33 6.27
N GLU A 129 18.98 0.32 7.34
CA GLU A 129 18.84 -0.24 8.71
C GLU A 129 17.38 -0.50 9.07
N LEU A 130 16.48 0.42 8.72
CA LEU A 130 15.04 0.29 8.98
C LEU A 130 14.42 -0.81 8.12
N GLN A 131 14.81 -0.95 6.85
CA GLN A 131 14.40 -2.09 6.02
C GLN A 131 14.89 -3.43 6.57
N ALA A 132 16.14 -3.49 7.03
CA ALA A 132 16.69 -4.69 7.66
C ALA A 132 15.91 -5.04 8.95
N ALA A 133 15.56 -4.04 9.76
CA ALA A 133 14.73 -4.22 10.93
C ALA A 133 13.34 -4.79 10.59
N GLN A 134 12.70 -4.31 9.51
CA GLN A 134 11.45 -4.89 9.03
C GLN A 134 11.59 -6.35 8.62
N SER A 135 12.69 -6.72 7.94
CA SER A 135 12.96 -8.11 7.60
C SER A 135 13.15 -9.03 8.82
N GLN A 136 13.48 -8.44 9.98
CA GLN A 136 13.59 -9.12 11.28
C GLN A 136 12.27 -9.12 12.07
N GLY A 137 11.17 -8.64 11.48
CA GLY A 137 9.84 -8.60 12.09
C GLY A 137 9.58 -7.38 12.98
N LEU A 138 10.46 -6.37 12.97
CA LEU A 138 10.23 -5.11 13.66
C LEU A 138 9.32 -4.19 12.83
N GLN A 139 8.50 -3.40 13.50
CA GLN A 139 7.70 -2.35 12.85
C GLN A 139 8.48 -1.04 12.82
N ILE A 140 8.18 -0.18 11.84
CA ILE A 140 8.70 1.18 11.82
C ILE A 140 7.66 2.09 12.47
N GLY A 141 8.02 2.65 13.63
CA GLY A 141 7.29 3.73 14.27
C GLY A 141 8.05 5.04 14.21
N GLN A 142 7.68 5.98 15.07
CA GLN A 142 8.31 7.30 15.15
C GLN A 142 8.80 7.59 16.58
N ASP A 143 9.91 8.31 16.70
CA ASP A 143 10.38 8.85 17.97
C ASP A 143 9.64 10.15 18.36
N GLU A 144 10.01 10.75 19.50
CA GLU A 144 9.43 12.02 19.99
C GLU A 144 9.63 13.21 19.02
N HIS A 145 10.50 13.05 18.03
CA HIS A 145 10.82 14.07 17.02
C HIS A 145 10.25 13.72 15.64
N GLY A 146 9.48 12.64 15.51
CA GLY A 146 8.90 12.19 14.24
C GLY A 146 9.88 11.45 13.32
N ASN A 147 11.08 11.10 13.79
CA ASN A 147 12.01 10.32 12.96
C ASN A 147 11.65 8.84 13.00
N PRO A 148 11.88 8.10 11.90
CA PRO A 148 11.56 6.68 11.87
C PRO A 148 12.52 5.88 12.76
N VAL A 149 11.93 5.03 13.59
CA VAL A 149 12.64 4.12 14.50
C VAL A 149 12.06 2.72 14.40
N ALA A 150 12.93 1.71 14.43
CA ALA A 150 12.50 0.32 14.52
C ALA A 150 11.99 0.04 15.94
N MET A 151 10.77 -0.48 16.03
CA MET A 151 10.10 -0.82 17.28
C MET A 151 9.68 -2.29 17.23
N THR A 152 9.83 -2.99 18.35
CA THR A 152 9.15 -4.26 18.55
C THR A 152 7.66 -3.99 18.62
N GLN A 153 6.85 -4.59 17.75
CA GLN A 153 5.39 -4.51 17.86
C GLN A 153 5.00 -4.92 19.30
N PRO A 154 4.12 -4.18 19.98
CA PRO A 154 3.61 -4.62 21.26
C PRO A 154 3.01 -6.02 21.09
N GLU A 155 3.42 -6.97 21.91
CA GLU A 155 2.81 -8.29 21.84
C GLU A 155 1.29 -8.15 22.05
N PRO A 156 0.46 -8.90 21.29
CA PRO A 156 -0.98 -8.87 21.47
C PRO A 156 -1.34 -9.08 22.94
N SER A 157 -2.26 -8.26 23.45
CA SER A 157 -2.73 -8.41 24.83
C SER A 157 -3.43 -9.77 25.00
N LEU A 158 -3.46 -10.27 26.23
CA LEU A 158 -4.19 -11.51 26.54
C LEU A 158 -5.66 -11.42 26.05
N ALA A 159 -6.29 -10.25 26.25
CA ALA A 159 -7.66 -9.99 25.80
C ALA A 159 -7.81 -10.08 24.28
N ALA A 160 -6.86 -9.52 23.50
CA ALA A 160 -6.88 -9.60 22.05
C ALA A 160 -6.75 -11.05 21.55
N ILE A 161 -5.89 -11.85 22.18
CA ILE A 161 -5.73 -13.28 21.85
C ILE A 161 -7.02 -14.05 22.17
N LYS A 162 -7.64 -13.83 23.33
CA LYS A 162 -8.92 -14.45 23.69
C LYS A 162 -10.02 -14.13 22.67
N ALA A 163 -10.14 -12.86 22.27
CA ALA A 163 -11.13 -12.44 21.29
C ALA A 163 -10.91 -13.13 19.92
N SER A 164 -9.67 -13.16 19.45
CA SER A 164 -9.31 -13.83 18.19
C SER A 164 -9.59 -15.33 18.23
N LEU A 165 -9.23 -16.02 19.32
CA LEU A 165 -9.46 -17.45 19.46
C LEU A 165 -10.94 -17.81 19.57
N SER A 166 -11.73 -17.02 20.31
CA SER A 166 -13.18 -17.17 20.38
C SER A 166 -13.87 -16.95 19.03
N ALA A 167 -13.37 -16.02 18.21
CA ALA A 167 -13.84 -15.85 16.84
C ALA A 167 -13.50 -17.08 15.97
N ALA A 168 -12.28 -17.61 16.08
CA ALA A 168 -11.87 -18.81 15.35
C ALA A 168 -12.70 -20.05 15.72
N ILE A 169 -13.01 -20.26 17.01
CA ILE A 169 -13.92 -21.35 17.46
C ILE A 169 -15.31 -21.20 16.84
N THR A 170 -15.81 -19.97 16.74
CA THR A 170 -17.11 -19.69 16.13
C THR A 170 -17.11 -20.02 14.64
N ALA A 171 -16.07 -19.59 13.93
CA ALA A 171 -15.91 -19.87 12.50
C ALA A 171 -15.79 -21.39 12.22
N GLU A 172 -15.08 -22.14 13.07
CA GLU A 172 -14.96 -23.59 12.91
C GLU A 172 -16.27 -24.33 13.17
N ARG A 173 -17.05 -23.91 14.19
CA ARG A 173 -18.42 -24.41 14.39
C ARG A 173 -19.27 -24.15 13.15
N ASP A 174 -19.29 -22.92 12.66
CA ASP A 174 -20.15 -22.52 11.53
C ASP A 174 -19.75 -23.28 10.25
N ARG A 175 -18.45 -23.49 10.03
CA ARG A 175 -17.94 -24.33 8.95
C ARG A 175 -18.48 -25.76 9.06
N ARG A 176 -18.47 -26.35 10.26
CA ARG A 176 -18.95 -27.72 10.50
C ARG A 176 -20.47 -27.84 10.37
N GLU A 177 -21.22 -26.85 10.83
CA GLU A 177 -22.67 -26.80 10.63
C GLU A 177 -23.07 -26.76 9.15
N ALA A 178 -22.20 -26.28 8.27
CA ALA A 178 -22.48 -26.13 6.84
C ALA A 178 -22.12 -27.35 5.97
N ILE A 179 -21.37 -28.34 6.49
CA ILE A 179 -20.85 -29.48 5.71
C ILE A 179 -21.68 -30.77 5.84
N GLY A 180 -22.79 -30.74 6.57
CA GLY A 180 -23.73 -31.86 6.70
C GLY A 180 -23.89 -32.37 8.12
N PHE A 181 -24.62 -33.48 8.24
CA PHE A 181 -24.80 -34.22 9.50
C PHE A 181 -25.00 -35.73 9.23
N PRO A 182 -24.59 -36.61 10.16
CA PRO A 182 -24.78 -38.05 10.04
C PRO A 182 -26.26 -38.44 10.18
N TYR A 183 -26.73 -39.29 9.29
CA TYR A 183 -28.08 -39.86 9.31
C TYR A 183 -28.14 -41.23 8.61
N HIS A 184 -28.58 -42.27 9.32
CA HIS A 184 -28.66 -43.65 8.81
C HIS A 184 -27.40 -44.15 8.06
N GLY A 185 -26.21 -43.85 8.58
CA GLY A 185 -24.94 -44.27 7.99
C GLY A 185 -24.54 -43.50 6.71
N ARG A 186 -25.21 -42.38 6.44
CA ARG A 186 -24.90 -41.43 5.36
C ARG A 186 -24.75 -40.02 5.92
N VAL A 187 -24.22 -39.11 5.11
CA VAL A 187 -24.19 -37.67 5.43
C VAL A 187 -25.27 -36.97 4.62
N LEU A 188 -26.12 -36.21 5.29
CA LEU A 188 -27.09 -35.33 4.64
C LEU A 188 -26.61 -33.89 4.67
N ASP A 189 -26.90 -33.14 3.60
CA ASP A 189 -26.57 -31.71 3.54
C ASP A 189 -27.33 -30.90 4.59
N SER A 190 -26.66 -29.90 5.17
CA SER A 190 -27.20 -29.01 6.22
C SER A 190 -27.15 -27.52 5.85
N ASN A 191 -26.84 -27.18 4.60
CA ASN A 191 -26.92 -25.79 4.13
C ASN A 191 -28.37 -25.25 4.24
N PRO A 192 -28.59 -23.91 4.22
CA PRO A 192 -29.91 -23.33 4.47
C PRO A 192 -31.03 -23.88 3.57
N LEU A 193 -30.73 -24.18 2.30
CA LEU A 193 -31.71 -24.76 1.37
C LEU A 193 -32.02 -26.22 1.73
N SER A 194 -31.02 -27.00 2.13
CA SER A 194 -31.21 -28.38 2.59
C SER A 194 -32.04 -28.44 3.87
N VAL A 195 -31.83 -27.51 4.82
CA VAL A 195 -32.67 -27.41 6.04
C VAL A 195 -34.13 -27.14 5.68
N GLN A 196 -34.41 -26.25 4.72
CA GLN A 196 -35.77 -26.00 4.24
C GLN A 196 -36.39 -27.24 3.59
N ARG A 197 -35.63 -27.97 2.76
CA ARG A 197 -36.08 -29.22 2.11
C ARG A 197 -36.38 -30.31 3.12
N ILE A 198 -35.49 -30.51 4.10
CA ILE A 198 -35.67 -31.47 5.20
C ILE A 198 -36.95 -31.14 5.96
N THR A 199 -37.16 -29.87 6.29
CA THR A 199 -38.36 -29.42 7.02
C THR A 199 -39.64 -29.65 6.20
N ALA A 200 -39.63 -29.29 4.91
CA ALA A 200 -40.79 -29.49 4.03
C ALA A 200 -41.10 -30.98 3.80
N ALA A 201 -40.07 -31.82 3.63
CA ALA A 201 -40.22 -33.25 3.49
C ALA A 201 -40.80 -33.90 4.75
N ALA A 202 -40.34 -33.48 5.93
CA ALA A 202 -40.89 -33.93 7.21
C ALA A 202 -42.38 -33.56 7.36
N LEU A 203 -42.78 -32.33 6.97
CA LEU A 203 -44.19 -31.93 6.97
C LEU A 203 -45.03 -32.76 5.99
N GLY A 204 -44.52 -33.02 4.79
CA GLY A 204 -45.18 -33.88 3.80
C GLY A 204 -45.35 -35.32 4.29
N ALA A 205 -44.31 -35.88 4.90
CA ALA A 205 -44.36 -37.21 5.51
C ALA A 205 -45.39 -37.28 6.66
N GLN A 206 -45.47 -36.26 7.52
CA GLN A 206 -46.48 -36.19 8.58
C GLN A 206 -47.92 -36.15 8.01
N ALA A 207 -48.14 -35.39 6.95
CA ALA A 207 -49.45 -35.31 6.29
C ALA A 207 -49.86 -36.64 5.65
N ALA A 208 -48.92 -37.36 5.03
CA ALA A 208 -49.17 -38.68 4.47
C ALA A 208 -49.54 -39.69 5.58
N VAL A 209 -48.80 -39.69 6.70
CA VAL A 209 -49.12 -40.52 7.88
C VAL A 209 -50.52 -40.20 8.41
N ALA A 210 -50.89 -38.93 8.53
CA ALA A 210 -52.18 -38.51 9.05
C ALA A 210 -53.38 -38.93 8.17
N THR A 211 -53.16 -39.08 6.86
CA THR A 211 -54.19 -39.50 5.90
C THR A 211 -54.12 -41.00 5.56
N GLY A 212 -53.25 -41.76 6.22
CA GLY A 212 -53.07 -43.20 6.00
C GLY A 212 -52.44 -43.56 4.66
N GLN A 213 -51.75 -42.61 4.02
CA GLN A 213 -51.03 -42.84 2.76
C GLN A 213 -49.63 -43.43 3.02
N VAL A 214 -49.21 -44.34 2.16
CA VAL A 214 -47.83 -44.84 2.14
C VAL A 214 -46.93 -43.73 1.60
N PHE A 215 -45.87 -43.40 2.34
CA PHE A 215 -44.88 -42.40 1.95
C PHE A 215 -43.50 -43.04 1.83
N THR A 216 -42.84 -42.77 0.70
CA THR A 216 -41.44 -43.10 0.48
C THR A 216 -40.78 -42.01 -0.37
N VAL A 217 -39.50 -41.74 -0.11
CA VAL A 217 -38.71 -40.80 -0.91
C VAL A 217 -37.29 -41.31 -1.07
N ASP A 218 -36.75 -41.14 -2.28
CA ASP A 218 -35.33 -41.32 -2.57
C ASP A 218 -34.60 -40.00 -2.31
N TRP A 219 -33.91 -39.94 -1.17
CA TRP A 219 -33.16 -38.76 -0.77
C TRP A 219 -31.75 -38.80 -1.35
N THR A 220 -31.28 -37.70 -1.94
CA THR A 220 -29.89 -37.57 -2.38
C THR A 220 -29.03 -37.09 -1.21
N CYS A 221 -28.08 -37.91 -0.78
CA CYS A 221 -27.10 -37.62 0.26
C CYS A 221 -26.00 -36.67 -0.24
N ALA A 222 -25.18 -36.14 0.68
CA ALA A 222 -24.12 -35.19 0.37
C ALA A 222 -23.05 -35.76 -0.60
N ASP A 223 -22.85 -37.08 -0.59
CA ASP A 223 -21.95 -37.80 -1.50
C ASP A 223 -22.61 -38.16 -2.85
N ASN A 224 -23.81 -37.63 -3.13
CA ASN A 224 -24.69 -37.98 -4.25
C ASN A 224 -25.18 -39.44 -4.26
N SER A 225 -24.98 -40.21 -3.18
CA SER A 225 -25.66 -41.49 -3.03
C SER A 225 -27.14 -41.30 -2.75
N VAL A 226 -27.94 -42.34 -3.02
CA VAL A 226 -29.39 -42.33 -2.76
C VAL A 226 -29.68 -43.10 -1.49
N LEU A 227 -30.47 -42.50 -0.60
CA LEU A 227 -30.99 -43.09 0.62
C LEU A 227 -32.52 -43.10 0.54
N THR A 228 -33.11 -44.28 0.35
CA THR A 228 -34.57 -44.46 0.36
C THR A 228 -35.08 -44.41 1.80
N LEU A 229 -36.06 -43.55 2.05
CA LEU A 229 -36.58 -43.28 3.38
C LEU A 229 -38.10 -43.43 3.40
N ASP A 230 -38.60 -43.98 4.50
CA ASP A 230 -40.02 -44.03 4.83
C ASP A 230 -40.45 -42.78 5.62
N ALA A 231 -41.74 -42.67 5.92
CA ALA A 231 -42.28 -41.51 6.64
C ALA A 231 -41.59 -41.30 8.01
N PRO A 232 -41.46 -42.32 8.89
CA PRO A 232 -40.76 -42.17 10.16
C PRO A 232 -39.32 -41.66 10.02
N ALA A 233 -38.56 -42.15 9.03
CA ALA A 233 -37.19 -41.70 8.82
C ALA A 233 -37.15 -40.24 8.32
N VAL A 234 -38.00 -39.84 7.37
CA VAL A 234 -38.03 -38.42 6.95
C VAL A 234 -38.44 -37.49 8.09
N ILE A 235 -39.38 -37.91 8.94
CA ILE A 235 -39.80 -37.17 10.14
C ILE A 235 -38.65 -37.07 11.17
N GLY A 236 -37.73 -38.04 11.19
CA GLY A 236 -36.57 -38.06 12.07
C GLY A 236 -35.42 -37.15 11.63
N MET A 237 -35.33 -36.76 10.35
CA MET A 237 -34.24 -35.93 9.84
C MET A 237 -34.07 -34.58 10.58
N PRO A 238 -35.12 -33.76 10.81
CA PRO A 238 -34.97 -32.48 11.51
C PRO A 238 -34.46 -32.67 12.94
N LEU A 239 -34.85 -33.76 13.61
CA LEU A 239 -34.39 -34.07 14.97
C LEU A 239 -32.89 -34.42 14.97
N ALA A 240 -32.44 -35.26 14.05
CA ALA A 240 -31.03 -35.62 13.93
C ALA A 240 -30.15 -34.40 13.60
N LEU A 241 -30.61 -33.55 12.68
CA LEU A 241 -29.96 -32.27 12.36
C LEU A 241 -29.84 -31.38 13.61
N ALA A 242 -30.93 -31.22 14.36
CA ALA A 242 -30.93 -30.39 15.58
C ALA A 242 -30.00 -30.95 16.66
N GLN A 243 -29.95 -32.28 16.82
CA GLN A 243 -29.04 -32.94 17.76
C GLN A 243 -27.57 -32.74 17.38
N HIS A 244 -27.24 -32.86 16.09
CA HIS A 244 -25.89 -32.63 15.61
C HIS A 244 -25.46 -31.17 15.82
N ALA A 245 -26.30 -30.20 15.44
CA ALA A 245 -26.05 -28.78 15.69
C ALA A 245 -25.87 -28.49 17.19
N ALA A 246 -26.72 -29.08 18.06
CA ALA A 246 -26.59 -28.91 19.50
C ALA A 246 -25.25 -29.45 20.04
N ALA A 247 -24.75 -30.57 19.50
CA ALA A 247 -23.46 -31.14 19.86
C ALA A 247 -22.28 -30.25 19.41
N LEU A 248 -22.33 -29.71 18.18
CA LEU A 248 -21.35 -28.73 17.68
C LEU A 248 -21.30 -27.49 18.59
N HIS A 249 -22.46 -26.94 18.92
CA HIS A 249 -22.56 -25.81 19.83
C HIS A 249 -22.09 -26.14 21.26
N ALA A 250 -22.31 -27.35 21.75
CA ALA A 250 -21.84 -27.79 23.07
C ALA A 250 -20.31 -27.82 23.12
N HIS A 251 -19.66 -28.39 22.10
CA HIS A 251 -18.19 -28.41 22.01
C HIS A 251 -17.61 -26.99 21.91
N ALA A 252 -18.20 -26.14 21.06
CA ALA A 252 -17.79 -24.74 20.95
C ALA A 252 -17.89 -23.98 22.28
N ARG A 253 -18.91 -24.25 23.10
CA ARG A 253 -19.05 -23.67 24.45
C ARG A 253 -17.93 -24.16 25.38
N THR A 254 -17.59 -25.44 25.34
CA THR A 254 -16.47 -26.00 26.13
C THR A 254 -15.15 -25.33 25.78
N LEU A 255 -14.86 -25.15 24.48
CA LEU A 255 -13.65 -24.47 24.03
C LEU A 255 -13.64 -22.99 24.48
N LYS A 256 -14.74 -22.26 24.32
CA LYS A 256 -14.84 -20.86 24.76
C LYS A 256 -14.68 -20.71 26.27
N ALA A 257 -15.26 -21.62 27.06
CA ALA A 257 -15.05 -21.64 28.50
C ALA A 257 -13.57 -21.86 28.88
N ALA A 258 -12.84 -22.70 28.13
CA ALA A 258 -11.40 -22.87 28.32
C ALA A 258 -10.61 -21.59 27.97
N VAL A 259 -10.99 -20.87 26.90
CA VAL A 259 -10.43 -19.56 26.53
C VAL A 259 -10.65 -18.54 27.65
N ASP A 260 -11.86 -18.48 28.19
CA ASP A 260 -12.20 -17.54 29.26
C ASP A 260 -11.43 -17.84 30.54
N ALA A 261 -11.28 -19.12 30.90
CA ALA A 261 -10.53 -19.57 32.07
C ALA A 261 -9.01 -19.36 31.96
N ALA A 262 -8.44 -19.31 30.75
CA ALA A 262 -7.00 -19.20 30.56
C ALA A 262 -6.45 -17.86 31.08
N THR A 263 -5.44 -17.91 31.96
CA THR A 263 -4.79 -16.74 32.57
C THR A 263 -3.53 -16.29 31.83
N TYR A 264 -2.94 -17.16 31.01
CA TYR A 264 -1.64 -16.93 30.35
C TYR A 264 -1.71 -17.27 28.86
N LYS A 265 -0.85 -16.60 28.05
CA LYS A 265 -0.79 -16.79 26.60
C LYS A 265 -0.45 -18.24 26.20
N THR A 266 0.42 -18.90 26.97
CA THR A 266 0.81 -20.30 26.74
C THR A 266 -0.37 -21.26 26.93
N ALA A 267 -1.26 -21.00 27.88
CA ALA A 267 -2.47 -21.79 28.07
C ALA A 267 -3.44 -21.62 26.89
N LEU A 268 -3.59 -20.41 26.35
CA LEU A 268 -4.38 -20.17 25.14
C LEU A 268 -3.82 -20.90 23.92
N ALA A 269 -2.49 -20.91 23.75
CA ALA A 269 -1.82 -21.59 22.64
C ALA A 269 -1.98 -23.13 22.69
N ALA A 270 -2.30 -23.70 23.85
CA ALA A 270 -2.52 -25.13 24.02
C ALA A 270 -3.97 -25.57 23.72
N ILE A 271 -4.90 -24.64 23.50
CA ILE A 271 -6.29 -24.96 23.18
C ILE A 271 -6.37 -25.40 21.72
N ASP A 272 -6.60 -26.69 21.51
CA ASP A 272 -6.86 -27.25 20.19
C ASP A 272 -8.31 -26.97 19.78
N ILE A 273 -8.48 -26.18 18.72
CA ILE A 273 -9.78 -25.84 18.14
C ILE A 273 -10.17 -26.72 16.95
N GLN A 274 -9.27 -27.60 16.49
CA GLN A 274 -9.47 -28.43 15.30
C GLN A 274 -10.02 -29.82 15.62
N SER A 275 -9.79 -30.32 16.83
CA SER A 275 -10.17 -31.67 17.26
C SER A 275 -11.36 -31.71 18.23
N GLY A 276 -11.88 -32.92 18.49
CA GLY A 276 -12.93 -33.18 19.48
C GLY A 276 -14.35 -32.81 19.07
N TRP A 277 -14.53 -32.34 17.84
CA TRP A 277 -15.85 -32.07 17.27
C TRP A 277 -16.59 -33.37 16.90
N PRO A 278 -17.94 -33.38 16.94
CA PRO A 278 -18.77 -34.43 16.37
C PRO A 278 -18.35 -34.84 14.95
N GLU A 279 -18.37 -36.14 14.67
CA GLU A 279 -18.05 -36.73 13.37
C GLU A 279 -19.26 -36.69 12.40
N LEU A 280 -18.95 -36.81 11.10
CA LEU A 280 -19.90 -36.96 10.00
C LEU A 280 -20.00 -38.43 9.57
#